data_AF-A0A3D1ZF49-F1
#
_entry.id   AF-A0A3D1ZF49-F1
#
_cell.length_a   1.000
_cell.length_b   1.000
_cell.length_c   1.000
_cell.angle_alpha   90.00
_cell.angle_beta   90.00
_cell.angle_gamma   90.00
#
_symmetry.space_group_name_H-M   'P 1'
#
loop_
_entity.id
_entity.type
_entity.pdbx_description
1 polymer ?
#
loop_
_entity_poly.entity_id
_entity_poly.type
_entity_poly.pdbx_seq_one_letter_code
_entity_poly.pdbx_strand_id
1 'polypeptide(L)'
;MSNMLPSTPGVSIEWLLWIGFSRHPIEDCFKQAKDELGMDHFEVRGWRSIHRHFYISQLSYLFCSRVRQELQIKKNDGQRVPDRRDGPRGGIGLRRG
;
A
#
# COMPACT_ATOMS: atom_id res chain seq x y z
N MET A 1 16.33 21.11 -3.30
CA MET A 1 16.29 19.67 -3.66
C MET A 1 15.24 19.31 -4.71
N SER A 2 14.22 20.14 -4.98
CA SER A 2 13.10 19.74 -5.87
C SER A 2 13.42 19.72 -7.38
N ASN A 3 14.63 20.06 -7.81
CA ASN A 3 15.04 20.13 -9.22
C ASN A 3 16.49 19.65 -9.41
N MET A 4 16.85 18.52 -8.80
CA MET A 4 18.19 17.95 -8.95
C MET A 4 18.25 17.17 -10.27
N LEU A 5 19.18 17.54 -11.15
CA LEU A 5 19.35 16.90 -12.45
C LEU A 5 19.96 15.50 -12.26
N PRO A 6 19.64 14.53 -13.13
CA PRO A 6 20.22 13.18 -13.07
C PRO A 6 21.75 13.16 -13.23
N SER A 7 22.38 14.28 -13.64
CA SER A 7 23.82 14.45 -13.72
C SER A 7 24.48 14.90 -12.40
N THR A 8 23.71 15.09 -11.32
CA THR A 8 24.27 15.58 -10.06
C THR A 8 25.01 14.45 -9.32
N PRO A 9 26.31 14.59 -9.00
CA PRO A 9 27.06 13.55 -8.31
C PRO A 9 26.42 13.24 -6.96
N GLY A 10 26.15 11.96 -6.71
CA GLY A 10 25.46 11.48 -5.50
C GLY A 10 23.96 11.22 -5.65
N VAL A 11 23.36 11.49 -6.82
CA VAL A 11 21.96 11.13 -7.13
C VAL A 11 21.94 10.08 -8.22
N SER A 12 21.46 8.88 -7.88
CA SER A 12 21.28 7.80 -8.84
C SER A 12 19.92 7.91 -9.54
N ILE A 13 19.81 7.34 -10.74
CA ILE A 13 18.54 7.32 -11.48
C ILE A 13 17.47 6.52 -10.72
N GLU A 14 17.89 5.45 -10.03
CA GLU A 14 17.03 4.62 -9.19
C GLU A 14 16.45 5.42 -8.02
N TRP A 15 17.23 6.32 -7.43
CA TRP A 15 16.77 7.21 -6.37
C TRP A 15 15.72 8.21 -6.88
N LEU A 16 15.95 8.82 -8.04
CA LEU A 16 14.96 9.71 -8.67
C LEU A 16 13.67 8.95 -9.02
N LEU A 17 13.81 7.74 -9.53
CA LEU A 17 12.70 6.86 -9.86
C LEU A 17 11.89 6.50 -8.62
N TRP A 18 12.57 6.14 -7.52
CA TRP A 18 11.94 5.83 -6.23
C TRP A 18 11.16 7.03 -5.70
N ILE A 19 11.72 8.24 -5.75
CA ILE A 19 11.01 9.46 -5.35
C ILE A 19 9.78 9.68 -6.24
N GLY A 20 9.94 9.61 -7.56
CA GLY A 20 8.86 9.81 -8.52
C GLY A 20 7.67 8.88 -8.26
N PHE A 21 7.94 7.60 -8.02
CA PHE A 21 6.91 6.60 -7.73
C PHE A 21 6.38 6.67 -6.29
N SER A 22 7.18 7.10 -5.32
CA SER A 22 6.74 7.27 -3.92
C SER A 22 5.64 8.32 -3.74
N ARG A 23 5.46 9.19 -4.73
CA ARG A 23 4.41 10.22 -4.76
C ARG A 23 3.03 9.64 -5.08
N HIS A 24 2.97 8.57 -5.87
CA HIS A 24 1.69 8.02 -6.36
C HIS A 24 0.72 7.62 -5.24
N PRO A 25 1.15 6.97 -4.14
CA PRO A 25 0.28 6.70 -2.98
C PRO A 25 -0.37 7.94 -2.36
N ILE A 26 0.30 9.09 -2.41
CA ILE A 26 -0.24 10.35 -1.90
C ILE A 26 -1.35 10.87 -2.82
N GLU A 27 -1.17 10.76 -4.14
CA GLU A 27 -2.21 11.14 -5.10
C GLU A 27 -3.47 10.28 -4.94
N ASP A 28 -3.30 8.97 -4.76
CA ASP A 28 -4.42 8.05 -4.55
C ASP A 28 -5.18 8.34 -3.25
N CYS A 29 -4.46 8.74 -2.20
CA CYS A 29 -5.04 9.20 -0.94
C CYS A 29 -5.91 10.45 -1.16
N PHE A 30 -5.41 11.45 -1.86
CA PHE A 30 -6.18 12.66 -2.15
C PHE A 30 -7.35 12.41 -3.09
N LYS A 31 -7.22 11.48 -4.04
CA LYS A 31 -8.31 11.07 -4.91
C LYS A 31 -9.45 10.41 -4.11
N GLN A 32 -9.12 9.44 -3.25
CA GLN A 32 -10.11 8.80 -2.37
C GLN A 32 -10.76 9.80 -1.40
N ALA A 33 -9.98 10.75 -0.87
CA ALA A 33 -10.51 11.80 0.00
C ALA A 33 -11.51 12.73 -0.71
N LYS A 34 -11.31 12.98 -2.01
CA LYS A 34 -12.25 13.77 -2.83
C LYS A 34 -13.49 12.98 -3.22
N ASP A 35 -13.29 11.77 -3.75
CA ASP A 35 -14.36 10.97 -4.36
C ASP A 35 -15.24 10.27 -3.31
N GLU A 36 -14.66 9.70 -2.25
CA GLU A 36 -15.38 8.87 -1.27
C GLU A 36 -15.75 9.64 0.01
N LEU A 37 -14.90 10.58 0.43
CA LEU A 37 -15.06 11.31 1.69
C LEU A 37 -15.69 12.71 1.53
N GLY A 38 -16.08 13.07 0.30
CA GLY A 38 -16.90 14.25 0.02
C GLY A 38 -16.16 15.58 0.11
N MET A 39 -14.82 15.60 0.03
CA MET A 39 -14.07 16.86 0.00
C MET A 39 -14.42 17.73 -1.23
N ASP A 40 -14.94 17.14 -2.32
CA ASP A 40 -15.43 17.86 -3.50
C ASP A 40 -16.85 18.42 -3.30
N HIS A 41 -17.64 17.84 -2.38
CA HIS A 41 -19.04 18.21 -2.13
C HIS A 41 -19.22 19.03 -0.83
N PHE A 42 -18.16 19.67 -0.36
CA PHE A 42 -18.18 20.48 0.85
C PHE A 42 -18.49 21.96 0.54
N GLU A 43 -19.69 22.42 0.86
CA GLU A 43 -20.16 23.77 0.51
C GLU A 43 -19.79 24.87 1.53
N VAL A 44 -19.15 24.52 2.66
CA VAL A 44 -18.86 25.47 3.74
C VAL A 44 -17.58 26.27 3.48
N ARG A 45 -17.65 27.60 3.55
CA ARG A 45 -16.51 28.50 3.30
C ARG A 45 -15.74 28.97 4.55
N GLY A 46 -15.97 28.33 5.69
CA GLY A 46 -15.31 28.66 6.94
C GLY A 46 -13.99 27.90 7.15
N TRP A 47 -12.89 28.61 7.42
CA TRP A 47 -11.57 28.01 7.67
C TRP A 47 -11.59 26.90 8.72
N ARG A 48 -12.27 27.12 9.85
CA ARG A 48 -12.44 26.11 10.91
C ARG A 48 -13.19 24.87 10.42
N SER A 49 -14.17 25.05 9.55
CA SER A 49 -14.97 23.95 9.00
C SER A 49 -14.13 23.10 8.05
N ILE A 50 -13.36 23.75 7.17
CA ILE A 50 -12.42 23.10 6.26
C ILE A 50 -11.39 22.27 7.04
N HIS A 51 -10.79 22.83 8.09
CA HIS A 51 -9.82 22.11 8.92
C HIS A 51 -10.41 20.87 9.59
N ARG A 52 -11.60 20.99 10.19
CA ARG A 52 -12.27 19.85 10.84
C ARG A 52 -12.57 18.75 9.82
N HIS A 53 -13.11 19.13 8.67
CA HIS A 53 -13.43 18.19 7.59
C HIS A 53 -12.14 17.50 7.09
N PHE A 54 -11.06 18.24 6.87
CA PHE A 54 -9.77 17.69 6.46
C PHE A 54 -9.23 16.66 7.46
N TYR A 55 -9.21 16.98 8.76
CA TYR A 55 -8.72 16.03 9.76
C TYR A 55 -9.57 14.76 9.85
N ILE A 56 -10.90 14.89 9.78
CA ILE A 56 -11.80 13.73 9.81
C ILE A 56 -11.60 12.86 8.56
N SER A 57 -11.51 13.46 7.37
CA SER A 57 -11.28 12.73 6.13
C SER A 57 -9.94 11.97 6.14
N GLN A 58 -8.85 12.61 6.60
CA GLN A 58 -7.55 11.94 6.72
C GLN A 58 -7.54 10.82 7.76
N LEU A 59 -8.26 10.98 8.89
CA LEU A 59 -8.40 9.91 9.89
C LEU A 59 -9.19 8.73 9.34
N SER A 60 -10.31 8.97 8.67
CA SER A 60 -11.12 7.92 8.03
C SER A 60 -10.31 7.16 6.98
N TYR A 61 -9.53 7.88 6.16
CA TYR A 61 -8.65 7.27 5.18
C TYR A 61 -7.59 6.38 5.84
N LEU A 62 -6.93 6.86 6.89
CA LEU A 62 -5.94 6.10 7.63
C LEU A 62 -6.56 4.82 8.21
N PHE A 63 -7.74 4.93 8.82
CA PHE A 63 -8.47 3.78 9.35
C PHE A 63 -8.76 2.74 8.25
N CYS A 64 -9.36 3.15 7.13
CA CYS A 64 -9.64 2.28 6.00
C CYS A 64 -8.38 1.61 5.45
N SER A 65 -7.27 2.35 5.34
CA SER A 65 -5.98 1.82 4.90
C SER A 65 -5.46 0.71 5.82
N ARG A 66 -5.54 0.91 7.15
CA ARG A 66 -5.14 -0.09 8.14
C ARG A 66 -6.01 -1.33 8.10
N VAL A 67 -7.33 -1.16 8.03
CA VAL A 67 -8.27 -2.29 7.91
C VAL A 67 -8.00 -3.08 6.63
N ARG A 68 -7.79 -2.40 5.49
CA ARG A 68 -7.43 -3.06 4.22
C ARG A 68 -6.12 -3.84 4.38
N GLN A 69 -5.11 -3.27 5.02
CA GLN A 69 -3.82 -3.93 5.24
C GLN A 69 -3.97 -5.22 6.08
N GLU A 70 -4.71 -5.16 7.19
CA GLU A 70 -4.97 -6.35 8.02
C GLU A 70 -5.71 -7.44 7.24
N LEU A 71 -6.70 -7.07 6.42
CA LEU A 71 -7.43 -8.00 5.57
C LEU A 71 -6.52 -8.63 4.49
N GLN A 72 -5.60 -7.86 3.90
CA GLN A 72 -4.62 -8.41 2.94
C GLN A 72 -3.67 -9.39 3.62
N ILE A 73 -3.18 -9.10 4.83
CA ILE A 73 -2.33 -10.02 5.60
C ILE A 73 -3.08 -11.34 5.85
N LYS A 74 -4.30 -11.27 6.37
CA LYS A 74 -5.13 -12.46 6.62
C LYS A 74 -5.40 -13.28 5.36
N LYS A 75 -5.65 -12.62 4.22
CA LYS A 75 -5.85 -13.28 2.93
C LYS A 75 -4.59 -14.03 2.50
N ASN A 76 -3.42 -13.38 2.63
CA ASN A 76 -2.14 -13.98 2.26
C ASN A 76 -1.77 -15.14 3.20
N ASP A 77 -2.09 -15.04 4.49
CA ASP A 77 -1.90 -16.12 5.46
C ASP A 77 -2.84 -17.31 5.20
N GLY A 78 -4.10 -17.05 4.82
CA GLY A 78 -5.05 -18.10 4.43
C GLY A 78 -4.72 -18.78 3.09
N GLN A 79 -3.99 -18.09 2.21
CA GLN A 79 -3.51 -18.62 0.93
C GLN A 79 -2.20 -19.41 1.06
N ARG A 80 -1.52 -19.37 2.22
CA ARG A 80 -0.47 -20.33 2.58
C ARG A 80 -1.10 -21.69 2.90
N VAL A 81 -1.72 -22.30 1.90
CA VAL A 81 -2.00 -23.73 1.93
C VAL A 81 -0.64 -24.42 1.88
N PRO A 82 -0.27 -25.27 2.85
CA PRO A 82 0.93 -26.06 2.72
C PRO A 82 0.73 -26.99 1.53
N ASP A 83 1.59 -26.87 0.52
CA ASP A 83 1.62 -27.82 -0.58
C ASP A 83 1.94 -29.21 0.01
N ARG A 84 0.90 -30.04 0.17
CA ARG A 84 1.03 -31.42 0.69
C ARG A 84 1.68 -32.36 -0.33
N ARG A 85 2.57 -31.86 -1.20
CA ARG A 85 3.26 -32.64 -2.24
C ARG A 85 4.72 -32.96 -1.91
N ASP A 86 5.21 -32.69 -0.71
CA ASP A 86 6.41 -33.37 -0.21
C ASP A 86 6.01 -34.61 0.59
N GLY A 87 5.58 -35.63 -0.16
CA GLY A 87 5.60 -37.00 0.34
C GLY A 87 7.05 -37.50 0.33
N PRO A 88 7.57 -38.11 1.41
CA PRO A 88 8.86 -38.76 1.33
C PRO A 88 8.75 -39.89 0.31
N ARG A 89 9.61 -39.83 -0.73
CA ARG A 89 9.87 -40.95 -1.63
C ARG A 89 10.53 -42.07 -0.82
N GLY A 90 9.72 -42.83 -0.09
CA GLY A 90 10.12 -44.11 0.49
C GLY A 90 10.33 -45.09 -0.66
N GLY A 91 11.60 -45.27 -1.03
CA GLY A 91 12.01 -46.21 -2.06
C GLY A 91 11.51 -47.62 -1.75
N ILE A 92 10.73 -48.17 -2.69
CA ILE A 92 10.44 -49.59 -2.78
C ILE A 92 11.76 -50.28 -3.18
N GLY A 93 12.50 -50.75 -2.16
CA GLY A 93 13.67 -51.61 -2.28
C GLY A 93 13.29 -53.06 -2.03
N LEU A 94 13.22 -53.82 -3.10
CA LEU A 94 12.85 -55.22 -3.22
C LEU A 94 13.90 -56.17 -2.60
N ARG A 95 13.45 -57.06 -1.70
CA ARG A 95 13.80 -58.48 -1.48
C ARG A 95 15.25 -58.99 -1.28
N ARG A 96 15.28 -60.02 -0.40
CA ARG A 96 16.11 -61.25 -0.30
C ARG A 96 17.34 -61.20 0.63
N GLY A 97 17.32 -62.16 1.56
CA GLY A 97 18.33 -62.52 2.56
C GLY A 97 17.65 -63.40 3.59
#